data_AF-F2SY01-F1
#
_entry.id   AF-F2SY01-F1
#
_cell.length_a   1.000
_cell.length_b   1.000
_cell.length_c   1.000
_cell.angle_alpha   90.00
_cell.angle_beta   90.00
_cell.angle_gamma   90.00
#
_symmetry.space_group_name_H-M   'P 1'
#
loop_
_entity.id
_entity.type
_entity.pdbx_description
1 polymer ?
#
loop_
_entity_poly.entity_id
_entity_poly.type
_entity_poly.pdbx_seq_one_letter_code
_entity_poly.pdbx_strand_id
1 'polypeptide(L)'
;MVVYIVYGFRWSRVGTLTAPGIRPHIVINDLLDAASDYIQEPRTAKEVIQSFGRIDANIPSHLPNLALIEQYDPEDTRTSALSQPYAFVCSKVVPIGDGSEPQFNSFLSLDLEDFISKGPGLSAAELATFANLREALAPGEKIRWWIVYNGNPERFSSDKTGSDSDTTEGDDEPEEAGHRSGPPPTRSLKPPAVPPKPRFDLPARPKK
;
A
#
# COMPACT_ATOMS: atom_id res chain seq x y z
N MET A 1 9.54 13.43 -6.99
CA MET A 1 10.56 12.44 -6.61
C MET A 1 11.10 12.79 -5.24
N VAL A 2 11.16 11.82 -4.33
CA VAL A 2 11.73 11.97 -2.99
C VAL A 2 12.60 10.76 -2.67
N VAL A 3 13.71 11.00 -1.98
CA VAL A 3 14.49 9.93 -1.34
C VAL A 3 14.28 10.08 0.16
N TYR A 4 13.84 9.01 0.83
CA TYR A 4 13.67 9.00 2.27
C TYR A 4 14.85 8.34 2.94
N ILE A 5 15.32 8.92 4.04
CA ILE A 5 16.07 8.19 5.06
C ILE A 5 15.09 7.79 6.15
N VAL A 6 14.96 6.50 6.41
CA VAL A 6 13.98 5.98 7.37
C VAL A 6 14.63 5.09 8.41
N TYR A 7 14.18 5.20 9.66
CA TYR A 7 14.47 4.22 10.70
C TYR A 7 13.27 3.30 10.87
N GLY A 8 13.43 2.03 10.50
CA GLY A 8 12.32 1.11 10.46
C GLY A 8 12.68 -0.29 9.97
N PHE A 9 11.64 -1.04 9.61
CA PHE A 9 11.76 -2.42 9.16
C PHE A 9 10.83 -2.67 7.96
N ARG A 10 11.13 -3.74 7.21
CA ARG A 10 10.33 -4.14 6.06
C ARG A 10 9.13 -4.95 6.52
N TRP A 11 7.96 -4.63 5.98
CA TRP A 11 6.72 -5.36 6.19
C TRP A 11 6.26 -5.95 4.86
N SER A 12 6.25 -7.29 4.79
CA SER A 12 5.90 -8.04 3.58
C SER A 12 4.49 -7.73 3.12
N ARG A 13 4.28 -7.62 1.81
CA ARG A 13 2.94 -7.42 1.22
C ARG A 13 2.04 -8.63 1.45
N VAL A 14 2.60 -9.83 1.31
CA VAL A 14 1.89 -11.11 1.38
C VAL A 14 1.96 -11.76 2.77
N GLY A 15 3.02 -11.48 3.53
CA GLY A 15 3.26 -12.06 4.85
C GLY A 15 4.30 -13.16 4.85
N THR A 16 4.38 -13.86 5.98
CA THR A 16 5.23 -15.03 6.21
C THR A 16 4.39 -16.14 6.84
N LEU A 17 5.00 -17.30 7.13
CA LEU A 17 4.32 -18.37 7.87
C LEU A 17 3.95 -17.96 9.32
N THR A 18 4.62 -16.97 9.88
CA THR A 18 4.51 -16.61 11.30
C THR A 18 3.85 -15.26 11.55
N ALA A 19 3.66 -14.43 10.53
CA ALA A 19 2.97 -13.14 10.65
C ALA A 19 2.25 -12.72 9.37
N PRO A 20 1.09 -12.05 9.48
CA PRO A 20 0.36 -11.51 8.35
C PRO A 20 1.16 -10.38 7.68
N GLY A 21 1.13 -10.36 6.35
CA GLY A 21 1.60 -9.22 5.58
C GLY A 21 0.56 -8.09 5.52
N ILE A 22 0.89 -7.02 4.82
CA ILE A 22 0.02 -5.86 4.59
C ILE A 22 -1.38 -6.28 4.11
N ARG A 23 -1.46 -7.11 3.06
CA ARG A 23 -2.73 -7.54 2.46
C ARG A 23 -3.58 -8.35 3.46
N PRO A 24 -3.08 -9.44 4.07
CA PRO A 24 -3.82 -10.14 5.12
C PRO A 24 -4.17 -9.24 6.31
N HIS A 25 -3.29 -8.33 6.73
CA HIS A 25 -3.55 -7.45 7.86
C HIS A 25 -4.75 -6.55 7.62
N ILE A 26 -4.85 -5.92 6.44
CA ILE A 26 -5.99 -5.11 6.03
C ILE A 26 -7.29 -5.94 6.12
N VAL A 27 -7.30 -7.15 5.58
CA VAL A 27 -8.48 -8.03 5.56
C VAL A 27 -8.85 -8.51 6.97
N ILE A 28 -7.89 -8.98 7.76
CA ILE A 28 -8.13 -9.51 9.12
C ILE A 28 -8.65 -8.42 10.06
N ASN A 29 -8.22 -7.17 9.85
CA ASN A 29 -8.59 -6.03 10.68
C ASN A 29 -9.80 -5.24 10.17
N ASP A 30 -10.42 -5.71 9.08
CA ASP A 30 -11.58 -5.10 8.43
C ASP A 30 -11.35 -3.60 8.11
N LEU A 31 -10.19 -3.29 7.51
CA LEU A 31 -9.79 -1.93 7.14
C LEU A 31 -10.36 -1.59 5.76
N LEU A 32 -11.62 -1.16 5.73
CA LEU A 32 -12.40 -1.01 4.51
C LEU A 32 -11.96 0.17 3.61
N ASP A 33 -11.38 1.22 4.18
CA ASP A 33 -10.87 2.37 3.40
C ASP A 33 -9.37 2.26 3.09
N ALA A 34 -8.74 1.10 3.37
CA ALA A 34 -7.31 0.87 3.17
C ALA A 34 -7.02 0.14 1.85
N ALA A 35 -6.18 0.75 1.00
CA ALA A 35 -5.70 0.14 -0.23
C ALA A 35 -4.42 -0.69 0.01
N SER A 36 -4.41 -1.95 -0.42
CA SER A 36 -3.26 -2.82 -0.20
C SER A 36 -2.07 -2.55 -1.12
N ASP A 37 -2.30 -1.94 -2.28
CA ASP A 37 -1.28 -1.72 -3.33
C ASP A 37 -0.56 -0.38 -3.17
N TYR A 38 -1.15 0.58 -2.47
CA TYR A 38 -0.52 1.85 -2.14
C TYR A 38 -0.77 2.21 -0.67
N ILE A 39 0.09 1.68 0.21
CA ILE A 39 -0.12 1.81 1.65
C ILE A 39 0.24 3.20 2.21
N GLN A 40 1.02 3.98 1.44
CA GLN A 40 1.46 5.33 1.79
C GLN A 40 0.41 6.40 1.46
N GLU A 41 -0.70 6.04 0.79
CA GLU A 41 -1.84 6.96 0.59
C GLU A 41 -2.35 7.47 1.95
N PRO A 42 -2.62 8.78 2.12
CA PRO A 42 -2.92 9.35 3.43
C PRO A 42 -4.07 8.67 4.20
N ARG A 43 -5.18 8.31 3.53
CA ARG A 43 -6.31 7.64 4.19
C ARG A 43 -5.95 6.22 4.60
N THR A 44 -5.36 5.46 3.68
CA THR A 44 -4.88 4.09 3.89
C THR A 44 -3.85 4.04 5.01
N ALA A 45 -2.84 4.91 4.97
CA ALA A 45 -1.78 4.98 5.97
C ALA A 45 -2.36 5.26 7.36
N LYS A 46 -3.29 6.21 7.45
CA LYS A 46 -3.98 6.54 8.70
C LYS A 46 -4.74 5.34 9.26
N GLU A 47 -5.54 4.65 8.45
CA GLU A 47 -6.29 3.47 8.90
C GLU A 47 -5.39 2.34 9.38
N VAL A 48 -4.36 2.03 8.58
CA VAL A 48 -3.41 0.96 8.90
C VAL A 48 -2.63 1.29 10.18
N ILE A 49 -2.12 2.50 10.32
CA ILE A 49 -1.40 2.91 11.54
C ILE A 49 -2.33 2.90 12.76
N GLN A 50 -3.57 3.38 12.62
CA GLN A 50 -4.55 3.34 13.71
C GLN A 50 -4.85 1.89 14.14
N SER A 51 -4.89 0.95 13.19
CA SER A 51 -5.11 -0.47 13.50
C SER A 51 -4.00 -1.08 14.37
N PHE A 52 -2.77 -0.52 14.35
CA PHE A 52 -1.67 -1.01 15.19
C PHE A 52 -1.95 -0.83 16.69
N GLY A 53 -2.84 0.09 17.09
CA GLY A 53 -3.29 0.20 18.48
C GLY A 53 -3.95 -1.06 19.03
N ARG A 54 -4.41 -1.99 18.17
CA ARG A 54 -4.93 -3.31 18.56
C ARG A 54 -3.82 -4.29 18.94
N ILE A 55 -2.58 -4.04 18.49
CA ILE A 55 -1.39 -4.83 18.81
C ILE A 55 -0.83 -4.37 20.17
N ASP A 56 -0.66 -3.06 20.34
CA ASP A 56 -0.22 -2.44 21.59
C ASP A 56 -0.89 -1.07 21.74
N ALA A 57 -1.65 -0.90 22.83
CA ALA A 57 -2.40 0.31 23.13
C ALA A 57 -1.51 1.55 23.34
N ASN A 58 -0.21 1.37 23.60
CA ASN A 58 0.74 2.47 23.74
C ASN A 58 1.27 2.99 22.40
N ILE A 59 1.00 2.33 21.27
CA ILE A 59 1.53 2.77 19.97
C ILE A 59 1.14 4.21 19.61
N PRO A 60 -0.13 4.66 19.76
CA PRO A 60 -0.49 6.03 19.43
C PRO A 60 0.22 7.09 20.28
N SER A 61 0.59 6.76 21.53
CA SER A 61 1.27 7.69 22.44
C SER A 61 2.79 7.64 22.30
N HIS A 62 3.37 6.45 22.17
CA HIS A 62 4.82 6.25 22.08
C HIS A 62 5.38 6.44 20.66
N LEU A 63 4.56 6.27 19.63
CA LEU A 63 5.03 6.34 18.25
C LEU A 63 4.15 7.27 17.40
N PRO A 64 4.02 8.57 17.77
CA PRO A 64 3.16 9.52 17.08
C PRO A 64 3.60 9.81 15.64
N ASN A 65 4.88 9.58 15.34
CA ASN A 65 5.49 9.82 14.02
C ASN A 65 5.60 8.54 13.18
N LEU A 66 4.80 7.50 13.47
CA LEU A 66 4.73 6.32 12.63
C LEU A 66 4.33 6.70 11.21
N ALA A 67 5.07 6.18 10.23
CA ALA A 67 4.82 6.38 8.83
C ALA A 67 5.03 5.08 8.05
N LEU A 68 4.29 4.94 6.97
CA LEU A 68 4.42 3.84 6.03
C LEU A 68 5.04 4.40 4.74
N ILE A 69 6.19 3.86 4.35
CA ILE A 69 6.95 4.33 3.19
C ILE A 69 7.07 3.21 2.17
N GLU A 70 6.77 3.52 0.92
CA GLU A 70 6.97 2.59 -0.19
C GLU A 70 8.11 3.02 -1.09
N GLN A 71 8.76 2.03 -1.71
CA GLN A 71 9.60 2.27 -2.87
C GLN A 71 8.70 2.41 -4.11
N TYR A 72 9.03 3.30 -5.02
CA TYR A 72 8.27 3.44 -6.27
C TYR A 72 9.14 4.07 -7.34
N ASP A 73 9.10 3.51 -8.55
CA ASP A 73 9.77 4.07 -9.72
C ASP A 73 8.71 4.30 -10.80
N PRO A 74 8.36 5.55 -11.15
CA PRO A 74 7.34 5.85 -12.15
C PRO A 74 7.73 5.36 -13.56
N GLU A 75 9.02 5.16 -13.82
CA GLU A 75 9.50 4.65 -15.11
C GLU A 75 9.49 3.11 -15.18
N ASP A 76 9.20 2.42 -14.07
CA ASP A 76 9.09 0.98 -14.05
C ASP A 76 7.75 0.52 -14.65
N THR A 77 7.81 -0.01 -15.86
CA THR A 77 6.64 -0.47 -16.63
C THR A 77 6.29 -1.94 -16.37
N ARG A 78 7.01 -2.63 -15.48
CA ARG A 78 6.69 -4.03 -15.13
C ARG A 78 5.35 -4.09 -14.40
N THR A 79 4.61 -5.19 -14.58
CA THR A 79 3.34 -5.41 -13.87
C THR A 79 3.48 -5.37 -12.34
N SER A 80 4.66 -5.68 -11.81
CA SER A 80 4.99 -5.60 -10.38
C SER A 80 5.29 -4.19 -9.86
N ALA A 81 5.42 -3.19 -10.75
CA ALA A 81 5.84 -1.83 -10.37
C ALA A 81 4.85 -1.15 -9.41
N LEU A 82 3.56 -1.44 -9.57
CA LEU A 82 2.47 -0.83 -8.81
C LEU A 82 2.38 -1.31 -7.35
N SER A 83 2.87 -2.51 -7.05
CA SER A 83 2.80 -3.09 -5.71
C SER A 83 4.11 -3.80 -5.38
N GLN A 84 4.98 -3.08 -4.68
CA GLN A 84 6.27 -3.60 -4.24
C GLN A 84 6.09 -4.72 -3.20
N PRO A 85 7.04 -5.68 -3.13
CA PRO A 85 6.91 -6.87 -2.29
C PRO A 85 6.87 -6.58 -0.79
N TYR A 86 7.28 -5.38 -0.38
CA TYR A 86 7.20 -4.89 0.98
C TYR A 86 7.01 -3.37 0.99
N ALA A 87 6.59 -2.85 2.13
CA ALA A 87 6.70 -1.44 2.50
C ALA A 87 7.55 -1.32 3.78
N PHE A 88 7.88 -0.10 4.18
CA PHE A 88 8.61 0.16 5.41
C PHE A 88 7.66 0.73 6.46
N VAL A 89 7.67 0.12 7.66
CA VAL A 89 7.05 0.69 8.85
C VAL A 89 8.14 1.48 9.57
N CYS A 90 7.96 2.79 9.69
CA CYS A 90 9.03 3.72 10.07
C CYS A 90 8.60 4.53 11.29
N SER A 91 9.45 4.61 12.31
CA SER A 91 9.26 5.53 13.45
C SER A 91 9.92 6.90 13.23
N LYS A 92 10.84 6.97 12.26
CA LYS A 92 11.43 8.22 11.77
C LYS A 92 11.56 8.19 10.26
N VAL A 93 11.16 9.28 9.62
CA VAL A 93 11.27 9.51 8.18
C VAL A 93 11.86 10.90 7.97
N VAL A 94 12.88 10.97 7.14
CA VAL A 94 13.52 12.23 6.74
C VAL A 94 13.53 12.28 5.22
N PRO A 95 12.69 13.11 4.58
CA PRO A 95 12.70 13.28 3.14
C PRO A 95 13.93 14.09 2.69
N ILE A 96 14.49 13.73 1.54
CA ILE A 96 15.57 14.42 0.84
C ILE A 96 15.06 14.76 -0.56
N GLY A 97 15.17 16.05 -0.91
CA GLY A 97 14.70 16.57 -2.20
C GLY A 97 13.19 16.84 -2.27
N ASP A 98 12.47 16.71 -1.16
CA ASP A 98 11.07 17.13 -1.06
C ASP A 98 11.01 18.63 -0.73
N GLY A 99 10.45 19.43 -1.63
CA GLY A 99 10.30 20.88 -1.47
C GLY A 99 9.00 21.29 -0.79
N SER A 100 8.20 20.34 -0.29
CA SER A 100 6.81 20.56 0.14
C SER A 100 6.64 20.95 1.62
N GLU A 101 7.66 20.82 2.48
CA GLU A 101 7.57 21.15 3.92
C GLU A 101 8.65 22.16 4.34
N PRO A 102 8.29 23.35 4.85
CA PRO A 102 9.23 24.37 5.35
C PRO A 102 10.05 23.94 6.58
N GLN A 103 9.76 22.77 7.15
CA GLN A 103 10.28 22.34 8.47
C GLN A 103 11.47 21.38 8.38
N PHE A 104 11.68 20.72 7.24
CA PHE A 104 12.83 19.86 7.01
C PHE A 104 13.60 20.39 5.81
N ASN A 105 14.61 21.20 6.12
CA ASN A 105 15.70 21.62 5.24
C ASN A 105 15.80 20.75 3.96
N SER A 106 15.62 21.36 2.79
CA SER A 106 15.94 20.78 1.49
C SER A 106 17.45 20.52 1.41
N PHE A 107 17.93 19.53 2.14
CA PHE A 107 19.32 19.10 2.09
C PHE A 107 19.52 18.41 0.75
N LEU A 108 20.39 18.98 -0.09
CA LEU A 108 20.82 18.34 -1.34
C LEU A 108 21.90 17.27 -1.08
N SER A 109 22.44 17.22 0.15
CA SER A 109 23.40 16.23 0.64
C SER A 109 23.30 16.10 2.17
N LEU A 110 23.61 14.92 2.71
CA LEU A 110 23.61 14.64 4.15
C LEU A 110 24.85 13.82 4.52
N ASP A 111 25.49 14.16 5.65
CA ASP A 111 26.50 13.31 6.27
C ASP A 111 25.80 12.13 6.97
N LEU A 112 25.97 10.93 6.41
CA LEU A 112 25.29 9.73 6.90
C LEU A 112 25.86 9.25 8.25
N GLU A 113 27.15 9.45 8.51
CA GLU A 113 27.78 9.00 9.75
C GLU A 113 27.30 9.85 10.93
N ASP A 114 27.35 11.18 10.78
CA ASP A 114 26.79 12.11 11.77
C ASP A 114 25.29 11.86 11.98
N PHE A 115 24.53 11.68 10.91
CA PHE A 115 23.09 11.46 11.00
C PHE A 115 22.74 10.17 11.76
N ILE A 116 23.40 9.05 11.43
CA ILE A 116 23.16 7.77 12.12
C ILE A 116 23.61 7.86 13.59
N SER A 117 24.69 8.58 13.88
CA SER A 117 25.20 8.75 15.25
C SER A 117 24.20 9.42 16.20
N LYS A 118 23.35 10.32 15.68
CA LYS A 118 22.27 10.98 16.43
C LYS A 118 21.11 10.03 16.78
N GLY A 119 21.03 8.89 16.11
CA GLY A 119 20.00 7.88 16.33
C GLY A 119 18.59 8.34 15.94
N PRO A 120 17.58 7.49 16.20
CA PRO A 120 16.21 7.76 15.77
C PRO A 120 15.51 8.83 16.62
N GLY A 121 16.09 9.25 17.75
CA GLY A 121 15.47 10.21 18.67
C GLY A 121 14.34 9.61 19.51
N LEU A 122 14.31 8.28 19.68
CA LEU A 122 13.34 7.56 20.49
C LEU A 122 13.90 7.27 21.88
N SER A 123 13.06 7.41 22.90
CA SER A 123 13.32 6.96 24.27
C SER A 123 13.32 5.43 24.37
N ALA A 124 13.76 4.89 25.51
CA ALA A 124 13.81 3.44 25.74
C ALA A 124 12.43 2.77 25.67
N ALA A 125 11.37 3.43 26.16
CA ALA A 125 10.01 2.92 26.10
C ALA A 125 9.48 2.88 24.67
N GLU A 126 9.74 3.93 23.90
CA GLU A 126 9.33 4.02 22.49
C GLU A 126 10.08 3.00 21.62
N LEU A 127 11.37 2.80 21.88
CA LEU A 127 12.16 1.73 21.23
C LEU A 127 11.60 0.34 21.53
N ALA A 128 11.20 0.07 22.79
CA ALA A 128 10.59 -1.19 23.16
C ALA A 128 9.22 -1.39 22.48
N THR A 129 8.36 -0.36 22.46
CA THR A 129 7.08 -0.41 21.75
C THR A 129 7.29 -0.63 20.25
N PHE A 130 8.29 0.01 19.63
CA PHE A 130 8.59 -0.20 18.21
C PHE A 130 9.13 -1.61 17.91
N ALA A 131 9.96 -2.16 18.81
CA ALA A 131 10.44 -3.53 18.71
C ALA A 131 9.30 -4.56 18.81
N ASN A 132 8.34 -4.33 19.70
CA ASN A 132 7.14 -5.16 19.85
C ASN A 132 6.26 -5.10 18.60
N LEU A 133 6.03 -3.91 18.06
CA LEU A 133 5.31 -3.74 16.79
C LEU A 133 5.99 -4.51 15.66
N ARG A 134 7.32 -4.44 15.58
CA ARG A 134 8.09 -5.22 14.60
C ARG A 134 7.97 -6.72 14.81
N GLU A 135 8.00 -7.21 16.05
CA GLU A 135 7.82 -8.65 16.32
C GLU A 135 6.43 -9.12 15.88
N ALA A 136 5.39 -8.30 16.07
CA ALA A 136 4.04 -8.66 15.65
C ALA A 136 3.86 -8.67 14.12
N LEU A 137 4.40 -7.68 13.42
CA LEU A 137 4.17 -7.51 11.97
C LEU A 137 5.19 -8.25 11.09
N ALA A 138 6.43 -8.36 11.56
CA ALA A 138 7.54 -8.94 10.82
C ALA A 138 8.56 -9.62 11.77
N PRO A 139 8.18 -10.77 12.38
CA PRO A 139 9.08 -11.57 13.20
C PRO A 139 10.42 -11.82 12.50
N GLY A 140 11.52 -11.60 13.23
CA GLY A 140 12.88 -11.78 12.71
C GLY A 140 13.41 -10.68 11.78
N GLU A 141 12.59 -9.72 11.34
CA GLU A 141 13.11 -8.57 10.59
C GLU A 141 13.96 -7.66 11.48
N LYS A 142 14.88 -6.92 10.86
CA LYS A 142 15.80 -6.01 11.55
C LYS A 142 15.31 -4.57 11.47
N ILE A 143 15.19 -3.91 12.62
CA ILE A 143 15.03 -2.45 12.69
C ILE A 143 16.38 -1.80 12.43
N ARG A 144 16.46 -0.96 11.41
CA ARG A 144 17.68 -0.24 11.00
C ARG A 144 17.37 0.98 10.15
N TRP A 145 18.41 1.72 9.82
CA TRP A 145 18.35 2.79 8.83
C TRP A 145 18.29 2.25 7.40
N TRP A 146 17.46 2.87 6.58
CA TRP A 146 17.30 2.58 5.17
C TRP A 146 17.27 3.88 4.36
N ILE A 147 17.74 3.81 3.12
CA ILE A 147 17.54 4.83 2.10
C ILE A 147 16.50 4.27 1.12
N VAL A 148 15.40 4.99 0.91
CA VAL A 148 14.25 4.52 0.12
C VAL A 148 13.94 5.53 -0.97
N TYR A 149 14.04 5.10 -2.23
CA TYR A 149 13.66 5.92 -3.38
C TYR A 149 12.16 5.79 -3.65
N ASN A 150 11.48 6.93 -3.78
CA ASN A 150 10.09 7.02 -4.21
C ASN A 150 9.93 8.15 -5.24
N GLY A 151 9.85 7.78 -6.51
CA GLY A 151 9.78 8.73 -7.62
C GLY A 151 8.49 9.56 -7.64
N ASN A 152 7.40 9.07 -7.07
CA ASN A 152 6.12 9.78 -7.00
C ASN A 152 5.35 9.40 -5.71
N PRO A 153 5.60 10.10 -4.59
CA PRO A 153 4.90 9.86 -3.33
C PRO A 153 3.46 10.39 -3.31
N GLU A 154 2.97 11.02 -4.39
CA GLU A 154 1.62 11.57 -4.48
C GLU A 154 0.82 10.95 -5.63
N ARG A 155 1.19 9.74 -6.07
CA ARG A 155 0.69 9.14 -7.32
C ARG A 155 -0.83 8.93 -7.45
N PHE A 156 -1.61 9.14 -6.39
CA PHE A 156 -3.08 9.09 -6.40
C PHE A 156 -3.75 10.41 -6.01
N SER A 157 -2.99 11.48 -5.82
CA SER A 157 -3.52 12.85 -5.74
C SER A 157 -3.92 13.33 -7.14
N SER A 158 -4.72 12.56 -7.88
CA SER A 158 -5.52 13.17 -8.95
C SER A 158 -6.62 13.91 -8.21
N ASP A 159 -6.41 15.21 -8.04
CA ASP A 159 -7.36 16.12 -7.46
C ASP A 159 -8.79 15.79 -7.87
N LYS A 160 -9.61 15.50 -6.87
CA LYS A 160 -11.05 15.76 -6.94
C LYS A 160 -11.27 17.27 -6.91
N THR A 161 -10.70 18.00 -7.86
CA THR A 161 -11.03 19.40 -8.13
C THR A 161 -11.18 19.60 -9.64
N GLY A 162 -12.44 19.57 -10.09
CA GLY A 162 -12.92 20.40 -11.19
C GLY A 162 -12.39 20.11 -12.59
N SER A 163 -12.99 19.13 -13.27
CA SER A 163 -13.28 19.29 -14.69
C SER A 163 -14.65 18.68 -14.95
N ASP A 164 -15.68 19.46 -14.62
CA ASP A 164 -16.89 19.49 -15.43
C ASP A 164 -16.46 19.83 -16.87
N SER A 165 -16.16 18.81 -17.66
CA SER A 165 -16.37 18.92 -19.11
C SER A 165 -17.73 18.29 -19.38
N ASP A 166 -18.74 19.09 -19.05
CA ASP A 166 -20.04 19.08 -19.69
C ASP A 166 -19.82 19.14 -21.21
N THR A 167 -19.70 17.99 -21.86
CA THR A 167 -19.95 17.88 -23.30
C THR A 167 -21.43 17.57 -23.46
N THR A 168 -22.24 18.62 -23.41
CA THR A 168 -23.49 18.67 -24.17
C THR A 168 -23.13 18.48 -25.65
N GLU A 169 -23.18 17.25 -26.14
CA GLU A 169 -23.27 17.03 -27.58
C GLU A 169 -24.70 17.35 -28.00
N GLY A 170 -24.79 18.29 -28.94
CA GLY A 170 -25.99 19.02 -29.29
C GLY A 170 -27.08 18.16 -29.89
N ASP A 171 -28.30 18.64 -29.66
CA ASP A 171 -29.44 18.49 -30.55
C ASP A 171 -29.00 18.70 -32.02
N ASP A 172 -29.08 17.63 -32.80
CA ASP A 172 -29.32 17.70 -34.23
C ASP A 172 -30.30 16.56 -34.58
N GLU A 173 -31.59 16.86 -34.46
CA GLU A 173 -32.68 16.12 -35.08
C GLU A 173 -32.53 16.15 -36.61
N PRO A 174 -32.68 14.99 -37.28
CA PRO A 174 -33.54 15.01 -38.46
C PRO A 174 -34.54 13.85 -38.48
N GLU A 175 -35.82 14.22 -38.38
CA GLU A 175 -36.98 13.77 -39.16
C GLU A 175 -36.96 12.34 -39.76
N GLU A 176 -37.75 11.47 -39.12
CA GLU A 176 -38.64 10.43 -39.67
C GLU A 176 -38.52 10.04 -41.16
N ALA A 177 -38.12 8.78 -41.39
CA ALA A 177 -38.59 8.00 -42.52
C ALA A 177 -38.85 6.55 -42.06
N GLY A 178 -40.09 6.28 -41.64
CA GLY A 178 -40.49 4.99 -41.09
C GLY A 178 -40.34 3.82 -42.07
N HIS A 179 -39.88 2.67 -41.57
CA HIS A 179 -40.12 1.34 -42.13
C HIS A 179 -40.36 0.35 -40.97
N ARG A 180 -41.57 -0.23 -40.97
CA ARG A 180 -42.02 -1.28 -40.04
C ARG A 180 -41.13 -2.52 -40.16
N SER A 181 -40.67 -3.11 -39.04
CA SER A 181 -40.32 -4.54 -38.93
C SER A 181 -40.03 -4.97 -37.48
N GLY A 182 -40.96 -5.76 -36.89
CA GLY A 182 -40.76 -6.89 -35.97
C GLY A 182 -40.01 -6.74 -34.61
N PRO A 183 -40.45 -7.43 -33.53
CA PRO A 183 -39.71 -7.44 -32.27
C PRO A 183 -38.43 -8.29 -32.37
N PRO A 184 -37.34 -7.94 -31.66
CA PRO A 184 -36.08 -8.67 -31.71
C PRO A 184 -36.17 -10.02 -30.95
N PRO A 185 -35.44 -11.06 -31.38
CA PRO A 185 -35.43 -12.35 -30.72
C PRO A 185 -34.62 -12.29 -29.41
N THR A 186 -35.16 -12.92 -28.36
CA THR A 186 -34.52 -13.13 -27.07
C THR A 186 -33.29 -14.04 -27.22
N ARG A 187 -32.09 -13.47 -27.08
CA ARG A 187 -30.83 -14.24 -27.06
C ARG A 187 -30.62 -14.85 -25.67
N SER A 188 -30.96 -16.12 -25.52
CA SER A 188 -30.66 -16.93 -24.35
C SER A 188 -29.14 -17.12 -24.20
N LEU A 189 -28.55 -16.50 -23.19
CA LEU A 189 -27.15 -16.69 -22.81
C LEU A 189 -27.03 -18.05 -22.08
N LYS A 190 -26.37 -19.03 -22.73
CA LYS A 190 -25.91 -20.25 -22.05
C LYS A 190 -24.82 -19.88 -21.03
N PRO A 191 -24.84 -20.42 -19.80
CA PRO A 191 -23.75 -20.25 -18.84
C PRO A 191 -22.44 -20.87 -19.37
N PRO A 192 -21.27 -20.33 -19.02
CA PRO A 192 -19.99 -20.90 -19.40
C PRO A 192 -19.78 -22.29 -18.78
N ALA A 193 -19.21 -23.20 -19.55
CA ALA A 193 -18.93 -24.57 -19.12
C ALA A 193 -17.81 -24.60 -18.07
N VAL A 194 -18.06 -25.23 -16.93
CA VAL A 194 -17.09 -25.44 -15.85
C VAL A 194 -16.10 -26.54 -16.29
N PRO A 195 -14.77 -26.31 -16.24
CA PRO A 195 -13.79 -27.35 -16.54
C PRO A 195 -13.81 -28.45 -15.46
N PRO A 196 -13.56 -29.71 -15.82
CA PRO A 196 -13.61 -30.82 -14.87
C PRO A 196 -12.51 -30.71 -13.80
N LYS A 197 -12.87 -31.00 -12.56
CA LYS A 197 -11.94 -31.01 -11.42
C LYS A 197 -10.83 -32.05 -11.64
N PRO A 198 -9.56 -31.74 -11.32
CA PRO A 198 -8.48 -32.72 -11.36
C PRO A 198 -8.69 -33.84 -10.33
N ARG A 199 -8.58 -35.10 -10.77
CA ARG A 199 -8.52 -36.26 -9.88
C ARG A 199 -7.15 -36.31 -9.22
N PHE A 200 -7.12 -36.25 -7.90
CA PHE A 200 -5.95 -36.61 -7.11
C PHE A 200 -6.02 -38.10 -6.78
N ASP A 201 -5.13 -38.89 -7.37
CA ASP A 201 -4.94 -40.29 -6.98
C ASP A 201 -4.13 -40.34 -5.68
N LEU A 202 -4.80 -40.72 -4.59
CA LEU A 202 -4.15 -40.98 -3.31
C LEU A 202 -3.44 -42.34 -3.36
N PRO A 203 -2.16 -42.43 -2.93
CA PRO A 203 -1.45 -43.70 -2.88
C PRO A 203 -2.08 -44.66 -1.86
N ALA A 204 -2.22 -45.93 -2.27
CA ALA A 204 -2.78 -46.98 -1.43
C ALA A 204 -1.90 -47.22 -0.18
N ARG A 205 -2.56 -47.29 0.99
CA ARG A 205 -1.94 -47.58 2.28
C ARG A 205 -1.36 -49.01 2.28
N PRO A 206 -0.12 -49.23 2.73
CA PRO A 206 0.45 -50.58 2.83
C PRO A 206 -0.31 -51.40 3.89
N LYS A 207 -0.55 -52.68 3.57
CA LYS A 207 -1.26 -53.61 4.46
C LYS A 207 -0.29 -54.19 5.50
N LYS A 208 -0.63 -53.93 6.76
CA LYS A 208 -0.24 -54.54 8.05
C LYS A 208 1.23 -54.48 8.44
#